data_AF-A0A7V8T0L6-F1
#
_entry.id   AF-A0A7V8T0L6-F1
#
_cell.length_a   1.000
_cell.length_b   1.000
_cell.length_c   1.000
_cell.angle_alpha   90.00
_cell.angle_beta   90.00
_cell.angle_gamma   90.00
#
_symmetry.space_group_name_H-M   'P 1'
#
loop_
_entity.id
_entity.type
_entity.pdbx_description
1 polymer ?
#
loop_
_entity_poly.entity_id
_entity_poly.type
_entity_poly.pdbx_seq_one_letter_code
_entity_poly.pdbx_strand_id
1 'polypeptide(L)'
;TIAALLQLFPTGDMQGKMIAYNQPPTLAAMEGLFQSQQGAPLAILGQPDVEKRRLDNPLEVPNVLSFLTYREWRADVKGLSEFPETDWPDQIPLLYYSYHVMVGLGTIFIAVMVAAAILLWRGRLYLSRGMLWILMICVPLPYIANTAGWMTAELGRQPWLIYGLMRTAEGVSPRVAAGNAWFTLIGFMGMYAVLAVLWLFLIYREIRQGPEPGGNSRGDLAAAAA
;
A
#
# COMPACT_ATOMS: atom_id res chain seq x y z
N THR A 1 13.44 4.10 -10.68
CA THR A 1 14.23 3.13 -9.88
C THR A 1 14.67 3.72 -8.56
N ILE A 2 15.27 4.91 -8.56
CA ILE A 2 15.72 5.60 -7.31
C ILE A 2 14.58 5.76 -6.30
N ALA A 3 13.42 6.31 -6.71
CA ALA A 3 12.28 6.48 -5.82
C ALA A 3 11.76 5.17 -5.20
N ALA A 4 11.69 4.09 -5.99
CA ALA A 4 11.25 2.78 -5.50
C ALA A 4 12.24 2.17 -4.49
N LEU A 5 13.54 2.37 -4.70
CA LEU A 5 14.58 1.94 -3.76
C LEU A 5 14.52 2.73 -2.46
N LEU A 6 14.39 4.06 -2.53
CA LEU A 6 14.25 4.92 -1.36
C LEU A 6 13.00 4.61 -0.55
N GLN A 7 11.89 4.33 -1.24
CA GLN A 7 10.61 3.95 -0.63
C GLN A 7 10.73 2.66 0.20
N LEU A 8 11.45 1.65 -0.32
CA LEU A 8 11.69 0.40 0.40
C LEU A 8 12.68 0.61 1.55
N PHE A 9 13.84 1.19 1.22
CA PHE A 9 14.93 1.40 2.15
C PHE A 9 15.50 2.81 1.97
N PRO A 10 15.51 3.65 3.01
CA PRO A 10 15.28 3.30 4.42
C PRO A 10 13.82 3.43 4.89
N THR A 11 12.92 4.05 4.14
CA THR A 11 11.64 4.50 4.71
C THR A 11 10.71 3.34 5.10
N GLY A 12 10.55 2.32 4.27
CA GLY A 12 9.70 1.17 4.57
C GLY A 12 10.20 0.35 5.77
N ASP A 13 11.49 0.02 5.77
CA ASP A 13 12.15 -0.70 6.89
C ASP A 13 12.01 0.04 8.22
N MET A 14 12.13 1.38 8.21
CA MET A 14 11.93 2.19 9.41
C MET A 14 10.48 2.16 9.90
N GLN A 15 9.50 2.25 9.00
CA GLN A 15 8.08 2.22 9.37
C GLN A 15 7.68 0.85 9.95
N GLY A 16 8.13 -0.25 9.35
CA GLY A 16 7.89 -1.59 9.88
C GLY A 16 8.40 -1.76 11.32
N LYS A 17 9.60 -1.24 11.61
CA LYS A 17 10.16 -1.23 12.97
C LYS A 17 9.33 -0.37 13.92
N MET A 18 8.89 0.81 13.49
CA MET A 18 8.06 1.68 14.31
C MET A 18 6.76 0.97 14.73
N ILE A 19 6.13 0.23 13.82
CA ILE A 19 4.93 -0.57 14.14
C ILE A 19 5.29 -1.71 15.09
N ALA A 20 6.39 -2.42 14.85
CA ALA A 20 6.80 -3.54 15.69
C ALA A 20 7.04 -3.17 17.17
N TYR A 21 7.61 -1.99 17.43
CA TYR A 21 7.88 -1.55 18.80
C TYR A 21 6.69 -0.84 19.45
N ASN A 22 5.90 -0.09 18.68
CA ASN A 22 4.84 0.75 19.25
C ASN A 22 3.43 0.14 19.13
N GLN A 23 3.20 -0.75 18.17
CA GLN A 23 1.91 -1.40 17.91
C GLN A 23 2.07 -2.90 17.58
N PRO A 24 2.57 -3.73 18.52
CA PRO A 24 2.77 -5.16 18.30
C PRO A 24 1.50 -5.95 17.86
N PRO A 25 0.28 -5.69 18.40
CA PRO A 25 -0.93 -6.37 17.96
C PRO A 25 -1.22 -6.14 16.46
N THR A 26 -0.94 -4.93 15.98
CA THR A 26 -1.12 -4.55 14.58
C THR A 26 -0.15 -5.32 13.68
N LEU A 27 1.12 -5.42 14.07
CA LEU A 27 2.11 -6.22 13.33
C LEU A 27 1.68 -7.69 13.27
N ALA A 28 1.28 -8.26 14.41
CA ALA A 28 0.83 -9.64 14.48
C ALA A 28 -0.38 -9.90 13.57
N ALA A 29 -1.33 -8.96 13.50
CA ALA A 29 -2.47 -9.06 12.59
C ALA A 29 -2.09 -8.90 11.11
N MET A 30 -1.15 -8.02 10.76
CA MET A 30 -0.64 -7.85 9.39
C MET A 30 0.00 -9.15 8.87
N GLU A 31 0.72 -9.85 9.73
CA GLU A 31 1.45 -11.09 9.42
C GLU A 31 0.60 -12.36 9.64
N GLY A 32 -0.63 -12.23 10.15
CA GLY A 32 -1.51 -13.37 10.44
C GLY A 32 -1.00 -14.24 11.59
N LEU A 33 -0.21 -13.68 12.49
CA LEU A 33 0.43 -14.38 13.60
C LEU A 33 -0.48 -14.42 14.84
N PHE A 34 -1.16 -15.54 15.03
CA PHE A 34 -2.06 -15.71 16.17
C PHE A 34 -1.36 -16.20 17.44
N GLN A 35 -0.36 -17.07 17.32
CA GLN A 35 0.41 -17.59 18.44
C GLN A 35 1.85 -17.06 18.39
N SER A 36 2.40 -16.75 19.56
CA SER A 36 3.79 -16.32 19.66
C SER A 36 4.73 -17.45 19.31
N GLN A 37 5.82 -17.11 18.63
CA GLN A 37 6.81 -18.07 18.19
C GLN A 37 8.18 -17.42 18.08
N GLN A 38 9.20 -18.17 18.49
CA GLN A 38 10.59 -17.78 18.28
C GLN A 38 10.97 -18.03 16.82
N GLY A 39 11.56 -17.02 16.16
CA GLY A 39 11.93 -17.16 14.75
C GLY A 39 10.72 -17.18 13.83
N ALA A 40 9.72 -16.33 14.10
CA ALA A 40 8.50 -16.25 13.33
C ALA A 40 8.75 -16.25 11.80
N PRO A 41 8.14 -17.20 11.06
CA PRO A 41 8.02 -17.12 9.61
C PRO A 41 7.38 -15.82 9.13
N LEU A 42 7.79 -15.40 7.93
CA LEU A 42 7.07 -14.42 7.14
C LEU A 42 6.04 -15.16 6.27
N ALA A 43 4.76 -14.86 6.43
CA ALA A 43 3.73 -15.37 5.52
C ALA A 43 3.79 -14.57 4.21
N ILE A 44 3.90 -15.25 3.07
CA ILE A 44 3.79 -14.62 1.74
C ILE A 44 2.35 -14.68 1.26
N LEU A 45 1.66 -15.78 1.56
CA LEU A 45 0.26 -16.03 1.27
C LEU A 45 -0.33 -16.91 2.37
N GLY A 46 -1.61 -16.74 2.64
CA GLY A 46 -2.34 -17.50 3.64
C GLY A 46 -3.76 -17.00 3.76
N GLN A 47 -4.62 -17.78 4.41
CA GLN A 47 -5.98 -17.40 4.72
C GLN A 47 -6.12 -17.28 6.24
N PRO A 48 -6.24 -16.07 6.80
CA PRO A 48 -6.39 -15.91 8.25
C PRO A 48 -7.77 -16.42 8.69
N ASP A 49 -7.78 -17.43 9.55
CA ASP A 49 -8.96 -17.95 10.22
C ASP A 49 -8.97 -17.43 11.66
N VAL A 50 -9.74 -16.36 11.87
CA VAL A 50 -9.86 -15.69 13.18
C VAL A 50 -10.61 -16.57 14.18
N GLU A 51 -11.56 -17.39 13.73
CA GLU A 51 -12.34 -18.29 14.61
C GLU A 51 -11.45 -19.40 15.18
N LYS A 52 -10.61 -19.99 14.33
CA LYS A 52 -9.65 -21.03 14.74
C LYS A 52 -8.32 -20.45 15.25
N ARG A 53 -8.16 -19.13 15.26
CA ARG A 53 -6.94 -18.39 15.66
C ARG A 53 -5.68 -18.97 15.00
N ARG A 54 -5.73 -19.15 13.68
CA ARG A 54 -4.61 -19.70 12.90
C ARG A 54 -4.62 -19.20 11.47
N LEU A 55 -3.48 -19.32 10.80
CA LEU A 55 -3.35 -19.07 9.36
C LEU A 55 -3.54 -20.41 8.62
N ASP A 56 -4.59 -20.53 7.83
CA ASP A 56 -4.85 -21.69 6.98
C ASP A 56 -4.09 -21.59 5.65
N ASN A 57 -3.56 -22.72 5.17
CA ASN A 57 -2.74 -22.84 3.95
C ASN A 57 -1.61 -21.79 3.81
N PRO A 58 -0.76 -21.62 4.84
CA PRO A 58 0.30 -20.63 4.79
C PRO A 58 1.42 -21.05 3.83
N LEU A 59 1.81 -20.12 2.95
CA LEU A 59 3.07 -20.16 2.23
C LEU A 59 4.05 -19.24 2.96
N GLU A 60 4.86 -19.85 3.83
CA GLU A 60 5.73 -19.15 4.75
C GLU A 60 7.20 -19.33 4.39
N VAL A 61 7.99 -18.28 4.64
CA VAL A 61 9.45 -18.36 4.62
C VAL A 61 9.97 -18.25 6.05
N PRO A 62 10.63 -19.30 6.59
CA PRO A 62 10.99 -19.36 8.00
C PRO A 62 12.02 -18.29 8.38
N ASN A 63 11.90 -17.73 9.59
CA ASN A 63 12.80 -16.76 10.22
C ASN A 63 12.96 -15.38 9.53
N VAL A 64 12.28 -15.12 8.42
CA VAL A 64 12.43 -13.84 7.70
C VAL A 64 11.78 -12.69 8.45
N LEU A 65 10.60 -12.90 9.05
CA LEU A 65 9.89 -11.85 9.77
C LEU A 65 10.66 -11.40 11.02
N SER A 66 11.27 -12.34 11.75
CA SER A 66 12.10 -12.04 12.93
C SER A 66 13.34 -11.23 12.55
N PHE A 67 13.99 -11.59 11.45
CA PHE A 67 15.15 -10.86 10.95
C PHE A 67 14.79 -9.45 10.44
N LEU A 68 13.70 -9.29 9.68
CA LEU A 68 13.28 -7.98 9.19
C LEU A 68 12.88 -7.04 10.32
N THR A 69 12.16 -7.57 11.30
CA THR A 69 11.60 -6.79 12.40
C THR A 69 12.64 -6.43 13.46
N TYR A 70 13.39 -7.43 13.95
CA TYR A 70 14.30 -7.28 15.10
C TYR A 70 15.78 -7.41 14.74
N ARG A 71 16.12 -7.69 13.47
CA ARG A 71 17.49 -8.03 13.02
C ARG A 71 18.10 -9.25 13.70
N GLU A 72 17.26 -10.08 14.29
CA GLU A 72 17.65 -11.31 14.98
C GLU A 72 16.83 -12.48 14.47
N TRP A 73 17.50 -13.56 14.06
CA TRP A 73 16.85 -14.75 13.50
C TRP A 73 15.97 -15.49 14.51
N ARG A 74 16.17 -15.29 15.82
CA ARG A 74 15.46 -15.98 16.92
C ARG A 74 14.68 -15.02 17.82
N ALA A 75 14.35 -13.82 17.34
CA ALA A 75 13.49 -12.93 18.10
C ALA A 75 12.14 -13.60 18.38
N ASP A 76 11.65 -13.41 19.60
CA ASP A 76 10.30 -13.84 19.99
C ASP A 76 9.30 -12.80 19.47
N VAL A 77 8.53 -13.16 18.45
CA VAL A 77 7.49 -12.27 17.90
C VAL A 77 6.18 -12.60 18.59
N LYS A 78 5.60 -11.60 19.25
CA LYS A 78 4.34 -11.76 19.98
C LYS A 78 3.18 -11.95 19.02
N GLY A 79 2.45 -13.06 19.17
CA GLY A 79 1.22 -13.31 18.45
C GLY A 79 0.03 -12.60 19.08
N LEU A 80 -1.07 -12.50 18.34
CA LEU A 80 -2.30 -11.85 18.79
C LEU A 80 -2.84 -12.43 20.12
N SER A 81 -2.65 -13.72 20.37
CA SER A 81 -3.14 -14.39 21.59
C SER A 81 -2.49 -13.90 22.90
N GLU A 82 -1.38 -13.16 22.83
CA GLU A 82 -0.79 -12.52 24.02
C GLU A 82 -1.47 -11.20 24.41
N PHE A 83 -2.29 -10.64 23.51
CA PHE A 83 -2.97 -9.37 23.71
C PHE A 83 -4.46 -9.60 23.98
N PRO A 84 -5.10 -8.73 24.78
CA PRO A 84 -6.54 -8.81 24.99
C PRO A 84 -7.28 -8.58 23.66
N GLU A 85 -8.34 -9.35 23.40
CA GLU A 85 -9.12 -9.27 22.16
C GLU A 85 -9.71 -7.88 21.92
N THR A 86 -9.94 -7.09 22.98
CA THR A 86 -10.42 -5.71 22.89
C THR A 86 -9.43 -4.76 22.22
N ASP A 87 -8.16 -5.16 22.09
CA ASP A 87 -7.11 -4.35 21.49
C ASP A 87 -6.69 -4.90 20.11
N TRP A 88 -7.34 -5.98 19.66
CA TRP A 88 -7.12 -6.54 18.34
C TRP A 88 -7.74 -5.64 17.27
N PRO A 89 -7.12 -5.54 16.08
CA PRO A 89 -7.77 -4.92 14.93
C PRO A 89 -9.10 -5.61 14.60
N ASP A 90 -10.17 -4.83 14.40
CA ASP A 90 -11.52 -5.36 14.17
C ASP A 90 -11.61 -6.27 12.93
N GLN A 91 -10.82 -5.99 11.90
CA GLN A 91 -10.84 -6.68 10.61
C GLN A 91 -9.48 -7.28 10.24
N ILE A 92 -9.03 -8.27 11.03
CA ILE A 92 -7.75 -8.98 10.80
C ILE A 92 -7.61 -9.50 9.36
N PRO A 93 -8.62 -10.17 8.73
CA PRO A 93 -8.45 -10.68 7.38
C PRO A 93 -8.22 -9.58 6.34
N LEU A 94 -8.98 -8.49 6.43
CA LEU A 94 -8.84 -7.37 5.49
C LEU A 94 -7.51 -6.65 5.66
N LEU A 95 -7.05 -6.50 6.91
CA LEU A 95 -5.74 -5.96 7.23
C LEU A 95 -4.62 -6.83 6.65
N TYR A 96 -4.67 -8.14 6.87
CA TYR A 96 -3.73 -9.12 6.31
C TYR A 96 -3.64 -9.00 4.79
N TYR A 97 -4.78 -9.09 4.08
CA TYR A 97 -4.77 -9.01 2.61
C TYR A 97 -4.29 -7.65 2.09
N SER A 98 -4.68 -6.55 2.73
CA SER A 98 -4.23 -5.21 2.34
C SER A 98 -2.72 -5.07 2.47
N TYR A 99 -2.15 -5.57 3.57
CA TYR A 99 -0.70 -5.57 3.78
C TYR A 99 0.04 -6.40 2.73
N HIS A 100 -0.43 -7.62 2.44
CA HIS A 100 0.17 -8.50 1.45
C HIS A 100 0.07 -7.95 0.02
N VAL A 101 -1.06 -7.32 -0.35
CA VAL A 101 -1.20 -6.63 -1.65
C VAL A 101 -0.22 -5.47 -1.76
N MET A 102 -0.07 -4.67 -0.70
CA MET A 102 0.87 -3.54 -0.67
C MET A 102 2.32 -4.01 -0.84
N VAL A 103 2.78 -4.95 -0.01
CA VAL A 103 4.16 -5.46 -0.04
C VAL A 103 4.43 -6.26 -1.33
N GLY A 104 3.46 -7.06 -1.78
CA GLY A 104 3.54 -7.83 -3.02
C GLY A 104 3.67 -6.93 -4.26
N LEU A 105 2.84 -5.89 -4.38
CA LEU A 105 2.97 -4.93 -5.48
C LEU A 105 4.26 -4.11 -5.38
N GLY A 106 4.67 -3.70 -4.17
CA GLY A 106 5.92 -2.98 -3.94
C GLY A 106 7.16 -3.77 -4.39
N THR A 107 7.24 -5.05 -4.03
CA THR A 107 8.32 -5.96 -4.44
C THR A 107 8.33 -6.18 -5.95
N ILE A 108 7.15 -6.35 -6.58
CA ILE A 108 7.03 -6.44 -8.05
C ILE A 108 7.53 -5.15 -8.72
N PHE A 109 7.16 -3.97 -8.22
CA PHE A 109 7.63 -2.71 -8.80
C PHE A 109 9.13 -2.56 -8.73
N ILE A 110 9.76 -2.95 -7.62
CA ILE A 110 11.22 -2.91 -7.49
C ILE A 110 11.86 -3.84 -8.52
N ALA A 111 11.38 -5.09 -8.63
CA ALA A 111 11.90 -6.05 -9.60
C ALA A 111 11.77 -5.53 -11.05
N VAL A 112 10.60 -5.00 -11.42
CA VAL A 112 10.35 -4.42 -12.75
C VAL A 112 11.24 -3.20 -12.99
N MET A 113 11.37 -2.29 -12.03
CA MET A 113 12.17 -1.07 -12.19
C MET A 113 13.67 -1.34 -12.22
N VAL A 114 14.16 -2.37 -11.53
CA VAL A 114 15.56 -2.82 -11.61
C VAL A 114 15.82 -3.48 -12.97
N ALA A 115 14.94 -4.39 -13.42
CA ALA A 115 15.07 -5.02 -14.72
C ALA A 115 15.01 -4.00 -15.87
N ALA A 116 14.09 -3.03 -15.79
CA ALA A 116 13.99 -1.92 -16.75
C ALA A 116 15.25 -1.04 -16.74
N ALA A 117 15.83 -0.76 -15.58
CA ALA A 117 17.08 0.00 -15.48
C ALA A 117 18.28 -0.75 -16.09
N ILE A 118 18.38 -2.07 -15.89
CA ILE A 118 19.43 -2.90 -16.49
C ILE A 118 19.29 -2.92 -18.03
N LEU A 119 18.07 -3.08 -18.54
CA LEU A 119 17.80 -3.05 -19.98
C LEU A 119 18.06 -1.66 -20.59
N LEU A 120 17.79 -0.59 -19.83
CA LEU A 120 18.09 0.78 -20.22
C LEU A 120 19.61 0.99 -20.31
N TRP A 121 20.36 0.56 -19.30
CA TRP A 121 21.82 0.66 -19.28
C TRP A 121 22.47 -0.16 -20.42
N ARG A 122 21.85 -1.27 -20.82
CA ARG A 122 22.27 -2.08 -21.99
C ARG A 122 21.75 -1.56 -23.34
N GLY A 123 21.02 -0.44 -23.37
CA GLY A 123 20.46 0.14 -24.59
C GLY A 123 19.38 -0.71 -25.29
N ARG A 124 18.83 -1.74 -24.63
CA ARG A 124 17.86 -2.68 -25.22
C ARG A 124 16.40 -2.45 -24.80
N LEU A 125 16.14 -1.52 -23.87
CA LEU A 125 14.81 -1.30 -23.32
C LEU A 125 13.76 -1.02 -24.40
N TYR A 126 14.07 -0.12 -25.33
CA TYR A 126 13.15 0.27 -26.41
C TYR A 126 12.91 -0.84 -27.44
N LEU A 127 13.75 -1.87 -27.48
CA LEU A 127 13.61 -3.02 -28.37
C LEU A 127 12.77 -4.13 -27.72
N SER A 128 12.75 -4.21 -26.39
CA SER A 128 12.03 -5.24 -25.64
C SER A 128 10.53 -4.91 -25.49
N ARG A 129 9.73 -5.32 -26.48
CA ARG A 129 8.26 -5.15 -26.45
C ARG A 129 7.60 -5.69 -25.17
N GLY A 130 8.08 -6.83 -24.65
CA GLY A 130 7.54 -7.42 -23.42
C GLY A 130 7.73 -6.53 -22.19
N MET A 131 8.89 -5.91 -22.02
CA MET A 131 9.14 -5.00 -20.90
C MET A 131 8.30 -3.73 -21.00
N LEU A 132 8.13 -3.19 -22.22
CA LEU A 132 7.27 -2.03 -22.44
C LEU A 132 5.80 -2.32 -22.10
N TRP A 133 5.30 -3.52 -22.43
CA TRP A 133 3.96 -3.97 -22.03
C TRP A 133 3.81 -4.09 -20.52
N ILE A 134 4.81 -4.65 -19.82
CA ILE A 134 4.81 -4.74 -18.36
C ILE A 134 4.74 -3.34 -17.74
N LEU A 135 5.57 -2.40 -18.21
CA LEU A 135 5.58 -1.02 -17.73
C LEU A 135 4.23 -0.32 -17.95
N MET A 136 3.58 -0.58 -19.09
CA MET A 136 2.26 -0.03 -19.39
C MET A 136 1.18 -0.58 -18.45
N ILE A 137 1.17 -1.90 -18.20
CA ILE A 137 0.24 -2.55 -17.27
C ILE A 137 0.48 -2.11 -15.82
N CYS A 138 1.70 -1.68 -15.49
CA CYS A 138 2.01 -1.17 -14.16
C CYS A 138 1.39 0.21 -13.86
N VAL A 139 0.86 0.96 -14.82
CA VAL A 139 0.31 2.31 -14.58
C VAL A 139 -0.80 2.36 -13.50
N PRO A 140 -1.83 1.49 -13.50
CA PRO A 140 -2.86 1.49 -12.46
C PRO A 140 -2.42 0.89 -11.13
N LEU A 141 -1.39 0.02 -11.12
CA LEU A 141 -1.05 -0.77 -9.94
C LEU A 141 -0.55 0.07 -8.74
N PRO A 142 0.21 1.17 -8.90
CA PRO A 142 0.59 2.05 -7.79
C PRO A 142 -0.60 2.64 -7.04
N TYR A 143 -1.71 2.93 -7.72
CA TYR A 143 -2.93 3.40 -7.07
C TYR A 143 -3.50 2.32 -6.15
N ILE A 144 -3.52 1.06 -6.60
CA ILE A 144 -3.97 -0.08 -5.79
C ILE A 144 -3.05 -0.28 -4.59
N ALA A 145 -1.72 -0.26 -4.80
CA ALA A 145 -0.74 -0.42 -3.73
C ALA A 145 -0.85 0.70 -2.68
N ASN A 146 -1.05 1.94 -3.13
CA ASN A 146 -1.24 3.08 -2.23
C ASN A 146 -2.53 2.95 -1.41
N THR A 147 -3.66 2.61 -2.05
CA THR A 147 -4.92 2.37 -1.34
C THR A 147 -4.80 1.22 -0.35
N ALA A 148 -4.13 0.13 -0.73
CA ALA A 148 -3.86 -1.00 0.16
C ALA A 148 -2.98 -0.59 1.36
N GLY A 149 -1.99 0.27 1.16
CA GLY A 149 -1.18 0.82 2.25
C GLY A 149 -1.98 1.69 3.22
N TRP A 150 -2.87 2.54 2.71
CA TRP A 150 -3.79 3.32 3.54
C TRP A 150 -4.76 2.43 4.32
N MET A 151 -5.35 1.43 3.68
CA MET A 151 -6.21 0.45 4.36
C MET A 151 -5.44 -0.28 5.46
N THR A 152 -4.20 -0.69 5.19
CA THR A 152 -3.34 -1.37 6.16
C THR A 152 -3.07 -0.49 7.40
N ALA A 153 -2.72 0.78 7.20
CA ALA A 153 -2.47 1.71 8.30
C ALA A 153 -3.73 2.02 9.11
N GLU A 154 -4.87 2.20 8.44
CA GLU A 154 -6.13 2.59 9.08
C GLU A 154 -6.79 1.42 9.80
N LEU A 155 -6.90 0.27 9.14
CA LEU A 155 -7.44 -0.96 9.75
C LEU A 155 -6.53 -1.47 10.87
N GLY A 156 -5.22 -1.33 10.71
CA GLY A 156 -4.24 -1.71 11.73
C GLY A 156 -4.33 -0.89 13.01
N ARG A 157 -4.85 0.34 12.91
CA ARG A 157 -5.01 1.26 14.06
C ARG A 157 -6.32 1.03 14.80
N GLN A 158 -7.34 0.45 14.16
CA GLN A 158 -8.58 0.08 14.85
C GLN A 158 -8.27 -0.90 16.01
N PRO A 159 -8.94 -0.80 17.16
CA PRO A 159 -10.12 0.03 17.48
C PRO A 159 -9.76 1.41 18.06
N TRP A 160 -8.52 1.87 17.88
CA TRP A 160 -8.04 3.12 18.45
C TRP A 160 -8.26 4.28 17.50
N LEU A 161 -8.72 5.43 18.00
CA LEU A 161 -8.63 6.72 17.32
C LEU A 161 -7.24 7.34 17.56
N ILE A 162 -6.80 7.31 18.81
CA ILE A 162 -5.43 7.65 19.20
C ILE A 162 -4.92 6.43 19.96
N TYR A 163 -3.86 5.80 19.44
CA TYR A 163 -3.37 4.54 19.97
C TYR A 163 -3.06 4.63 21.47
N GLY A 164 -3.65 3.75 22.26
CA GLY A 164 -3.51 3.71 23.73
C GLY A 164 -4.20 4.84 24.50
N LEU A 165 -4.89 5.77 23.84
CA LEU A 165 -5.50 6.95 24.48
C LEU A 165 -7.01 7.07 24.27
N MET A 166 -7.49 6.89 23.04
CA MET A 166 -8.91 7.11 22.70
C MET A 166 -9.40 6.06 21.72
N ARG A 167 -10.56 5.46 21.98
CA ARG A 167 -11.17 4.46 21.09
C ARG A 167 -12.01 5.13 19.99
N THR A 168 -12.15 4.47 18.85
CA THR A 168 -12.95 5.01 17.72
C THR A 168 -14.43 5.17 18.07
N ALA A 169 -14.97 4.29 18.91
CA ALA A 169 -16.33 4.40 19.45
C ALA A 169 -16.58 5.70 20.25
N GLU A 170 -15.54 6.24 20.89
CA GLU A 170 -15.62 7.47 21.69
C GLU A 170 -15.43 8.74 20.85
N GLY A 171 -14.96 8.60 19.60
CA GLY A 171 -14.67 9.72 18.70
C GLY A 171 -15.91 10.35 18.04
N VAL A 172 -17.09 9.75 18.20
CA VAL A 172 -18.32 10.22 17.55
C VAL A 172 -18.94 11.37 18.34
N SER A 173 -19.27 12.48 17.65
CA SER A 173 -19.90 13.64 18.28
C SER A 173 -21.33 13.32 18.73
N PRO A 174 -21.65 13.41 20.04
CA PRO A 174 -22.98 13.08 20.55
C PRO A 174 -24.04 14.13 20.19
N ARG A 175 -23.63 15.32 19.72
CA ARG A 175 -24.52 16.45 19.43
C ARG A 175 -24.97 16.52 17.96
N VAL A 176 -24.37 15.72 17.09
CA VAL A 176 -24.69 15.74 15.66
C VAL A 176 -25.64 14.60 15.35
N ALA A 177 -26.84 14.94 14.88
CA ALA A 177 -27.80 13.94 14.42
C ALA A 177 -27.21 13.12 13.26
N ALA A 178 -27.39 11.80 13.30
CA ALA A 178 -26.90 10.89 12.26
C ALA A 178 -27.37 11.29 10.84
N GLY A 179 -28.58 11.87 10.72
CA GLY A 179 -29.11 12.36 9.45
C GLY A 179 -28.26 13.47 8.81
N ASN A 180 -27.68 14.36 9.61
CA ASN A 180 -26.80 15.42 9.10
C ASN A 180 -25.49 14.84 8.55
N ALA A 181 -24.93 13.84 9.25
CA ALA A 181 -23.73 13.14 8.80
C ALA A 181 -24.00 12.45 7.44
N TRP A 182 -25.11 11.71 7.32
CA TRP A 182 -25.50 11.09 6.05
C TRP A 182 -25.70 12.09 4.92
N PHE A 183 -26.40 13.20 5.19
CA PHE A 183 -26.62 14.24 4.18
C PHE A 183 -25.31 14.81 3.65
N THR A 184 -24.40 15.20 4.56
CA THR A 184 -23.08 15.73 4.16
C THR A 184 -22.22 14.69 3.46
N LEU A 185 -22.22 13.43 3.92
CA LEU A 185 -21.48 12.33 3.31
C LEU A 185 -21.94 12.08 1.88
N ILE A 186 -23.26 11.98 1.65
CA ILE A 186 -23.83 11.81 0.31
C ILE A 186 -23.53 13.03 -0.56
N GLY A 187 -23.61 14.24 -0.01
CA GLY A 187 -23.24 15.48 -0.69
C GLY A 187 -21.78 15.48 -1.17
N PHE A 188 -20.84 15.14 -0.28
CA PHE A 188 -19.43 15.02 -0.63
C PHE A 188 -19.17 13.89 -1.63
N MET A 189 -19.84 12.74 -1.47
CA MET A 189 -19.74 11.62 -2.41
C MET A 189 -20.21 12.02 -3.81
N GLY A 190 -21.33 12.74 -3.91
CA GLY A 190 -21.85 13.27 -5.18
C GLY A 190 -20.89 14.28 -5.82
N MET A 191 -20.35 15.21 -5.03
CA MET A 191 -19.35 16.17 -5.50
C MET A 191 -18.09 15.48 -6.02
N TYR A 192 -17.54 14.52 -5.28
CA TYR A 192 -16.38 13.75 -5.71
C TYR A 192 -16.66 12.87 -6.94
N ALA A 193 -17.87 12.34 -7.09
CA ALA A 193 -18.27 11.62 -8.29
C ALA A 193 -18.26 12.53 -9.53
N VAL A 194 -18.80 13.75 -9.43
CA VAL A 194 -18.77 14.72 -10.54
C VAL A 194 -17.33 15.10 -10.91
N LEU A 195 -16.48 15.37 -9.91
CA LEU A 195 -15.07 15.67 -10.13
C LEU A 195 -14.33 14.50 -10.78
N ALA A 196 -14.59 13.27 -10.36
CA ALA A 196 -14.00 12.07 -10.95
C ALA A 196 -14.39 11.89 -12.42
N VAL A 197 -15.66 12.10 -12.77
CA VAL A 197 -16.13 12.04 -14.18
C VAL A 197 -15.47 13.12 -15.02
N LEU A 198 -15.39 14.36 -14.52
CA LEU A 198 -14.74 15.47 -15.22
C LEU A 198 -13.26 15.19 -15.43
N TRP A 199 -12.57 14.66 -14.42
CA TRP A 199 -11.16 14.27 -14.52
C TRP A 199 -10.94 13.18 -15.59
N LEU A 200 -11.75 12.13 -15.60
CA LEU A 200 -11.67 11.07 -16.61
C LEU A 200 -11.90 11.61 -18.02
N PHE A 201 -12.88 12.51 -18.19
CA PHE A 201 -13.14 13.16 -19.47
C PHE A 201 -11.95 14.00 -19.94
N LEU A 202 -11.35 14.80 -19.06
CA LEU A 202 -10.20 15.64 -19.38
C LEU A 202 -8.98 14.80 -19.74
N ILE A 203 -8.66 13.77 -18.96
CA ILE A 203 -7.54 12.87 -19.23
C ILE A 203 -7.72 12.15 -20.56
N TYR A 204 -8.93 11.65 -20.82
CA TYR A 204 -9.22 10.99 -22.09
C TYR A 204 -9.09 11.94 -23.29
N ARG A 205 -9.56 13.18 -23.14
CA ARG A 205 -9.40 14.22 -24.16
C ARG A 205 -7.94 14.54 -24.43
N GLU A 206 -7.13 14.69 -23.39
CA GLU A 206 -5.71 15.01 -23.48
C GLU A 206 -4.91 13.88 -24.15
N ILE A 207 -5.16 12.63 -23.73
CA ILE A 207 -4.52 11.45 -24.32
C ILE A 207 -4.86 11.33 -25.82
N ARG A 208 -6.08 11.71 -26.23
CA ARG A 208 -6.51 11.71 -27.63
C ARG A 208 -5.91 12.84 -28.46
N GLN A 209 -5.75 14.02 -27.88
CA GLN A 209 -5.13 15.16 -28.57
C GLN A 209 -3.64 14.90 -28.83
N GLY A 210 -2.98 14.13 -27.96
CA GLY A 210 -1.57 13.85 -28.05
C GLY A 210 -0.73 15.11 -27.78
N PRO A 211 0.60 14.97 -27.64
CA PRO A 211 1.45 16.13 -27.44
C PRO A 211 1.41 17.01 -28.70
N GLU A 212 1.20 18.31 -28.52
CA GLU A 212 1.33 19.26 -29.62
C GLU A 212 2.73 19.08 -30.26
N PRO A 213 2.85 19.07 -31.60
CA PRO A 213 4.15 19.06 -32.25
C PRO A 213 4.89 20.28 -31.72
N GLY A 214 5.95 20.05 -30.93
CA GLY A 214 6.64 21.12 -30.21
C GLY A 214 6.86 22.30 -31.15
N GLY A 215 6.21 23.42 -30.84
CA GLY A 215 6.28 24.63 -31.65
C GLY A 215 7.75 24.95 -31.86
N ASN A 216 8.22 24.71 -33.09
CA ASN A 216 9.60 24.90 -33.44
C ASN A 216 9.80 26.41 -33.60
N SER A 217 9.95 27.12 -32.47
CA SER A 217 10.10 28.59 -32.42
C SER A 217 11.35 29.10 -33.15
N ARG A 218 12.15 28.20 -33.74
CA ARG A 218 13.27 28.50 -34.63
C ARG A 218 12.90 28.54 -36.12
N GLY A 219 11.78 27.93 -36.54
CA GLY A 219 11.31 27.96 -37.92
C GLY A 219 10.60 29.28 -38.27
N ASP A 220 9.79 29.79 -37.34
CA ASP A 220 8.96 30.98 -37.57
C ASP A 220 9.80 32.28 -37.63
N LEU A 221 10.94 32.33 -36.93
CA LEU A 221 11.87 33.46 -36.99
C LEU A 221 12.63 33.54 -38.32
N ALA A 222 12.86 32.40 -39.00
CA ALA A 222 13.50 32.38 -40.32
C ALA A 222 12.52 32.74 -41.44
N ALA A 223 11.24 32.36 -41.30
CA ALA A 223 10.18 32.70 -42.24
C ALA A 223 9.74 34.18 -42.14
N ALA A 224 9.87 34.80 -40.97
CA ALA A 224 9.61 36.23 -40.79
C ALA A 224 10.77 37.15 -41.22
N ALA A 225 11.95 36.57 -41.52
CA ALA A 225 13.15 37.28 -41.94
C ALA A 225 13.48 37.14 -43.44
N ALA A 226 12.62 36.45 -44.20
CA ALA A 226 12.71 36.28 -45.65
C ALA A 226 11.56 37.03 -46.35
#